data_AF-A0A962R9W5-F1
#
_entry.id   AF-A0A962R9W5-F1
#
_cell.length_a   1.000
_cell.length_b   1.000
_cell.length_c   1.000
_cell.angle_alpha   90.00
_cell.angle_beta   90.00
_cell.angle_gamma   90.00
#
_symmetry.space_group_name_H-M   'P 1'
#
loop_
_entity.id
_entity.type
_entity.pdbx_description
1 polymer ?
#
loop_
_entity_poly.entity_id
_entity_poly.type
_entity_poly.pdbx_seq_one_letter_code
_entity_poly.pdbx_strand_id
1 'polypeptide(L)'
;MRLNLDTPGGGNRITAYETDSVTINGRPVSHHVIVSAKRLEAWDITDLDSLTIEHLEVAFEEGVEVVLLGTGNRQRFPDTALMVAA
;
A
#
# COMPACT_ATOMS: atom_id res chain seq x y z
N MET A 1 15.34 -17.80 28.46
CA MET A 1 15.71 -16.72 27.52
C MET A 1 14.44 -15.93 27.17
N ARG A 2 14.51 -14.59 27.12
CA ARG A 2 13.41 -13.71 26.72
C ARG A 2 13.91 -12.85 25.56
N LEU A 3 13.28 -12.97 24.40
CA LEU A 3 13.55 -12.10 23.25
C LEU A 3 12.66 -10.86 23.39
N ASN A 4 13.25 -9.67 23.39
CA ASN A 4 12.51 -8.42 23.31
C ASN A 4 12.47 -7.98 21.85
N LEU A 5 11.27 -7.64 21.37
CA LEU A 5 11.11 -7.05 20.05
C LEU A 5 11.54 -5.59 20.15
N ASP A 6 12.73 -5.25 19.64
CA ASP A 6 13.05 -3.85 19.37
C ASP A 6 12.17 -3.41 18.21
N THR A 7 11.26 -2.47 18.49
CA THR A 7 10.43 -1.86 17.46
C THR A 7 11.06 -0.51 17.14
N PRO A 8 11.76 -0.36 16.00
CA PRO A 8 12.29 0.93 15.60
C PRO A 8 11.11 1.91 15.49
N GLY A 9 11.17 3.02 16.23
CA GLY A 9 10.19 4.08 16.10
C GLY A 9 10.30 4.73 14.73
N GLY A 10 9.17 4.97 14.05
CA GLY A 10 9.12 5.88 12.89
C GLY A 10 8.68 5.28 11.55
N GLY A 11 8.24 4.02 11.50
CA GLY A 11 7.71 3.41 10.26
C GLY A 11 6.18 3.21 10.26
N ASN A 12 5.59 3.11 9.07
CA ASN A 12 4.21 2.64 8.91
C ASN A 12 4.18 1.11 8.89
N ARG A 13 3.43 0.50 9.82
CA ARG A 13 3.25 -0.95 9.90
C ARG A 13 1.77 -1.30 9.81
N ILE A 14 1.44 -2.19 8.89
CA ILE A 14 0.13 -2.87 8.90
C ILE A 14 0.10 -3.80 10.11
N THR A 15 -0.80 -3.53 11.05
CA THR A 15 -0.95 -4.26 12.32
C THR A 15 -2.15 -5.20 12.35
N ALA A 16 -3.14 -4.99 11.47
CA ALA A 16 -4.28 -5.88 11.27
C ALA A 16 -4.89 -5.66 9.87
N TYR A 17 -5.71 -6.60 9.42
CA TYR A 17 -6.53 -6.48 8.22
C TYR A 17 -7.91 -7.06 8.51
N GLU A 18 -8.93 -6.45 7.93
CA GLU A 18 -10.33 -6.86 7.98
C GLU A 18 -10.88 -6.87 6.55
N THR A 19 -12.13 -7.28 6.38
CA THR A 19 -12.77 -7.38 5.04
C THR A 19 -12.64 -6.10 4.22
N ASP A 20 -12.84 -4.93 4.82
CA ASP A 20 -12.87 -3.63 4.12
C ASP A 20 -11.89 -2.59 4.68
N SER A 21 -10.89 -3.03 5.47
CA SER A 21 -9.92 -2.11 6.04
C SER A 21 -8.57 -2.76 6.36
N VAL A 22 -7.54 -1.93 6.40
CA VAL A 22 -6.24 -2.27 6.98
C VAL A 22 -5.99 -1.37 8.18
N THR A 23 -5.43 -1.92 9.25
CA THR A 23 -5.04 -1.13 10.41
C THR A 23 -3.55 -0.83 10.31
N ILE A 24 -3.20 0.46 10.28
CA ILE A 24 -1.82 0.93 10.18
C ILE A 24 -1.47 1.64 11.48
N ASN A 25 -0.42 1.17 12.15
CA ASN A 25 0.01 1.70 13.45
C ASN A 25 -1.14 1.80 14.48
N GLY A 26 -2.03 0.80 14.48
CA GLY A 26 -3.20 0.77 15.37
C GLY A 26 -4.40 1.63 14.94
N ARG A 27 -4.36 2.28 13.77
CA ARG A 27 -5.46 3.09 13.23
C ARG A 27 -6.08 2.41 12.00
N PRO A 28 -7.40 2.14 11.97
CA PRO A 28 -8.06 1.57 10.81
C PRO A 28 -8.12 2.57 9.65
N VAL A 29 -7.87 2.07 8.44
CA VAL A 29 -7.93 2.78 7.15
C VAL A 29 -8.85 1.98 6.23
N SER A 30 -9.98 2.58 5.86
CA SER A 30 -11.04 1.96 5.04
C SER A 30 -11.22 2.65 3.68
N HIS A 31 -10.14 3.21 3.15
CA HIS A 31 -10.07 3.79 1.80
C HIS A 31 -8.77 3.33 1.13
N HIS A 32 -8.65 3.55 -0.18
CA HIS A 32 -7.41 3.28 -0.90
C HIS A 32 -6.28 4.14 -0.34
N VAL A 33 -5.10 3.55 -0.13
CA VAL A 33 -4.02 4.20 0.63
C VAL A 33 -2.67 3.79 0.06
N ILE A 34 -1.76 4.75 -0.05
CA ILE A 34 -0.34 4.51 -0.34
C ILE A 34 0.40 4.41 0.99
N VAL A 35 1.17 3.33 1.15
CA VAL A 35 1.92 3.06 2.38
C VAL A 35 3.36 2.74 2.04
N SER A 36 4.28 3.53 2.57
CA SER A 36 5.72 3.24 2.62
C SER A 36 6.21 3.40 4.07
N ALA A 37 7.48 3.09 4.33
CA ALA A 37 8.06 3.34 5.65
C ALA A 37 7.95 4.81 6.07
N LYS A 38 7.94 5.75 5.11
CA LYS A 38 7.95 7.20 5.35
C LYS A 38 6.64 7.90 4.99
N ARG A 39 5.77 7.26 4.20
CA ARG A 39 4.55 7.85 3.65
C ARG A 39 3.31 7.05 4.03
N LEU A 40 2.27 7.76 4.42
CA LEU A 40 0.94 7.23 4.62
C LEU A 40 -0.06 8.29 4.13
N GLU A 41 -0.66 8.08 2.97
CA GLU A 41 -1.58 9.05 2.39
C GLU A 41 -2.73 8.38 1.64
N ALA A 42 -3.86 9.09 1.59
CA ALA A 42 -5.01 8.66 0.83
C ALA A 42 -4.66 8.57 -0.66
N TRP A 43 -5.08 7.48 -1.29
CA TRP A 43 -4.89 7.26 -2.70
C TRP A 43 -6.20 7.52 -3.43
N ASP A 44 -6.21 8.55 -4.29
CA ASP A 44 -7.41 8.98 -5.00
C ASP A 44 -7.67 8.10 -6.22
N ILE A 45 -8.15 6.88 -5.97
CA ILE A 45 -8.67 5.96 -6.97
C ILE A 45 -10.03 5.43 -6.53
N THR A 46 -10.89 5.10 -7.48
CA THR A 46 -12.23 4.55 -7.19
C THR A 46 -12.36 3.07 -7.49
N ASP A 47 -11.59 2.57 -8.46
CA ASP A 47 -11.53 1.15 -8.81
C ASP A 47 -10.21 0.81 -9.51
N LEU A 48 -9.87 -0.48 -9.48
CA LEU A 48 -8.68 -1.01 -10.13
C LEU A 48 -8.75 -0.93 -11.66
N ASP A 49 -9.94 -1.02 -12.28
CA ASP A 49 -10.06 -0.95 -13.74
C ASP A 49 -9.83 0.47 -14.29
N SER A 50 -9.97 1.49 -13.44
CA SER A 50 -9.67 2.89 -13.78
C SER A 50 -8.22 3.29 -13.48
N LEU A 51 -7.40 2.35 -13.01
CA LEU A 51 -6.02 2.64 -12.65
C LEU A 51 -5.21 3.04 -13.89
N THR A 52 -4.47 4.14 -13.78
CA THR A 52 -3.54 4.64 -14.81
C THR A 52 -2.14 4.81 -14.21
N ILE A 53 -1.15 5.12 -15.06
CA ILE A 53 0.22 5.28 -14.60
C ILE A 53 0.37 6.49 -13.67
N GLU A 54 -0.38 7.56 -13.93
CA GLU A 54 -0.39 8.79 -13.12
C GLU A 54 -0.86 8.52 -11.69
N HIS A 55 -1.80 7.59 -11.51
CA HIS A 55 -2.23 7.16 -10.18
C HIS A 55 -1.14 6.39 -9.43
N LEU A 56 -0.18 5.77 -10.13
CA LEU A 56 0.93 5.02 -9.53
C LEU A 56 2.20 5.84 -9.32
N GLU A 57 2.33 7.00 -9.95
CA GLU A 57 3.52 7.88 -9.82
C GLU A 57 3.87 8.17 -8.37
N VAL A 58 2.84 8.33 -7.53
CA VAL A 58 2.98 8.60 -6.11
C VAL A 58 3.65 7.46 -5.31
N ALA A 59 3.55 6.23 -5.83
CA ALA A 59 4.21 5.06 -5.26
C ALA A 59 5.66 4.88 -5.75
N PHE A 60 6.07 5.58 -6.81
CA PHE A 60 7.39 5.47 -7.43
C PHE A 60 8.40 6.47 -6.85
N GLU A 61 8.40 6.64 -5.52
CA GLU A 61 9.39 7.49 -4.85
C GLU A 61 10.83 7.04 -5.14
N GLU A 62 11.78 7.97 -5.03
CA GLU A 62 13.20 7.68 -5.24
C GLU A 62 13.67 6.49 -4.37
N GLY A 63 14.23 5.48 -5.02
CA GLY A 63 14.72 4.26 -4.37
C GLY A 63 13.68 3.16 -4.15
N VAL A 64 12.43 3.33 -4.62
CA VAL A 64 11.44 2.24 -4.65
C VAL A 64 11.79 1.27 -5.78
N GLU A 65 12.16 0.04 -5.41
CA GLU A 65 12.46 -1.03 -6.38
C GLU A 65 11.26 -1.96 -6.62
N VAL A 66 10.29 -1.97 -5.69
CA VAL A 66 9.12 -2.86 -5.73
C VAL A 66 7.90 -2.16 -5.18
N VAL A 67 6.79 -2.27 -5.92
CA VAL A 67 5.46 -1.84 -5.47
C VAL A 67 4.59 -3.07 -5.24
N LEU A 68 4.00 -3.16 -4.05
CA LEU A 68 3.02 -4.19 -3.71
C LEU A 68 1.61 -3.62 -3.86
N LEU A 69 0.87 -4.11 -4.86
CA LEU A 69 -0.50 -3.69 -5.11
C LEU A 69 -1.50 -4.62 -4.39
N GLY A 70 -2.13 -4.11 -3.34
CA GLY A 70 -3.21 -4.81 -2.65
C GLY A 70 -4.56 -4.58 -3.33
N THR A 71 -5.19 -5.63 -3.86
CA THR A 71 -6.49 -5.54 -4.57
C THR A 71 -7.69 -5.93 -3.71
N GLY A 72 -7.54 -5.88 -2.38
CA GLY A 72 -8.56 -6.27 -1.41
C GLY A 72 -8.81 -7.78 -1.38
N ASN A 73 -10.08 -8.18 -1.22
CA ASN A 73 -10.48 -9.59 -1.03
C ASN A 73 -10.38 -10.45 -2.29
N ARG A 74 -10.12 -9.86 -3.46
CA ARG A 74 -10.00 -10.58 -4.72
C ARG A 74 -8.71 -10.18 -5.41
N GLN A 75 -7.87 -11.17 -5.72
CA GLN A 75 -6.70 -10.93 -6.56
C GLN A 75 -7.15 -10.57 -7.97
N ARG A 76 -6.79 -9.37 -8.40
CA ARG A 76 -7.02 -8.85 -9.75
C ARG A 76 -5.69 -8.31 -10.26
N PHE A 77 -5.45 -8.45 -11.56
CA PHE A 77 -4.29 -7.85 -12.18
C PHE A 77 -4.71 -6.52 -12.83
N PRO A 78 -3.91 -5.45 -12.66
CA PRO A 78 -4.14 -4.21 -13.37
C PRO A 78 -3.96 -4.41 -14.88
N ASP A 79 -4.35 -3.41 -15.69
CA ASP A 79 -4.16 -3.45 -17.14
C ASP A 79 -2.68 -3.72 -17.48
N THR A 80 -2.45 -4.59 -18.48
CA THR A 80 -1.12 -4.96 -18.96
C THR A 80 -0.28 -3.74 -19.34
N ALA A 81 -0.90 -2.65 -19.79
CA ALA A 81 -0.22 -1.38 -20.08
C ALA A 81 0.57 -0.84 -18.87
N LEU A 82 0.08 -1.06 -17.65
CA LEU A 82 0.76 -0.66 -16.42
C LEU A 82 1.92 -1.58 -16.04
N MET A 83 1.96 -2.80 -16.58
CA MET A 83 3.03 -3.76 -16.30
C MET A 83 4.22 -3.62 -17.26
N VAL A 84 4.01 -3.01 -18.43
CA VAL A 84 5.06 -2.84 -19.45
C VAL A 84 5.73 -1.46 -19.35
N ALA A 85 5.18 -0.54 -18.56
CA ALA A 85 5.66 0.83 -18.38
C ALA A 85 6.89 0.96 -17.44
N ALA A 86 7.59 -0.14 -17.14
CA ALA A 86 8.74 -0.18 -16.23
C ALA A 86 10.08 -0.06 -16.96
#